data_AF-A0A267F3T4-F1
#
_entry.id   AF-A0A267F3T4-F1
#
_cell.length_a   1.000
_cell.length_b   1.000
_cell.length_c   1.000
_cell.angle_alpha   90.00
_cell.angle_beta   90.00
_cell.angle_gamma   90.00
#
_symmetry.space_group_name_H-M   'P 1'
#
loop_
_entity.id
_entity.type
_entity.pdbx_description
1 polymer ?
#
loop_
_entity_poly.entity_id
_entity_poly.type
_entity_poly.pdbx_seq_one_letter_code
_entity_poly.pdbx_strand_id
1 'polypeptide(L)'
;MPTPTHMALVALANSGHLKLLISQNCDGLHRRSGFPPDRLAELHGNSNLELCSGCGLQYLRDFHVRTSGKVHEHQTGRACPVCSGALLDSVVNFGESLPEKPMRMGFEHCHAADLVLCLGSSLTVTPAANMPEEAAERGAKLVICNLQNTPLDSLSSLRIYGRTDELMTRVCSRLGIQLPAWQLRRRLRVDVHQPTGDEKGDKSALVATFGCVEADNTPATVFQKLSVHLVQDGNREAKEILLGDFDRRTCARSTEFQVRLPQSLPCKVTLAMTFMGHYGEPGLKLTLCLTQPCRYAKQPILMLFDPRLQRWSCEGV
;
A
#
# COMPACT_ATOMS: atom_id res chain seq x y z
N MET A 1 3.56 -11.62 3.21
CA MET A 1 3.88 -11.31 1.80
C MET A 1 2.75 -11.80 0.91
N PRO A 2 2.47 -11.16 -0.24
CA PRO A 2 1.52 -11.68 -1.22
C PRO A 2 1.86 -13.09 -1.69
N THR A 3 0.86 -13.96 -1.79
CA THR A 3 1.01 -15.36 -2.22
C THR A 3 1.02 -15.48 -3.75
N PRO A 4 1.38 -16.65 -4.32
CA PRO A 4 1.19 -16.90 -5.75
C PRO A 4 -0.23 -16.57 -6.27
N THR A 5 -1.29 -16.87 -5.50
CA THR A 5 -2.66 -16.45 -5.84
C THR A 5 -2.79 -14.95 -5.98
N HIS A 6 -2.24 -14.16 -5.05
CA HIS A 6 -2.28 -12.70 -5.14
C HIS A 6 -1.58 -12.21 -6.41
N MET A 7 -0.41 -12.76 -6.72
CA MET A 7 0.34 -12.38 -7.92
C MET A 7 -0.33 -12.84 -9.22
N ALA A 8 -1.02 -13.99 -9.20
CA ALA A 8 -1.86 -14.46 -10.31
C ALA A 8 -3.02 -13.49 -10.57
N LEU A 9 -3.70 -13.01 -9.53
CA LEU A 9 -4.77 -12.02 -9.65
C LEU A 9 -4.26 -10.70 -10.24
N VAL A 10 -3.07 -10.24 -9.83
CA VAL A 10 -2.41 -9.08 -10.45
C VAL A 10 -2.15 -9.33 -11.94
N ALA A 11 -1.60 -10.49 -12.30
CA ALA A 11 -1.31 -10.83 -13.70
C ALA A 11 -2.58 -10.93 -14.57
N LEU A 12 -3.65 -11.51 -14.03
CA LEU A 12 -4.95 -11.60 -14.70
C LEU A 12 -5.62 -10.24 -14.87
N ALA A 13 -5.50 -9.36 -13.86
CA ALA A 13 -5.99 -7.98 -13.96
C ALA A 13 -5.22 -7.19 -15.02
N ASN A 14 -3.89 -7.32 -15.07
CA ASN A 14 -3.04 -6.60 -16.03
C ASN A 14 -3.21 -7.11 -17.47
N SER A 15 -3.53 -8.38 -17.65
CA SER A 15 -3.82 -8.98 -18.97
C SER A 15 -5.28 -8.83 -19.40
N GLY A 16 -6.11 -8.13 -18.63
CA GLY A 16 -7.51 -7.83 -18.98
C GLY A 16 -8.51 -8.96 -18.74
N HIS A 17 -8.09 -10.09 -18.17
CA HIS A 17 -8.95 -11.24 -17.86
C HIS A 17 -9.80 -11.03 -16.60
N LEU A 18 -9.26 -10.33 -15.59
CA LEU A 18 -9.98 -10.03 -14.34
C LEU A 18 -10.50 -8.59 -14.34
N LYS A 19 -11.83 -8.44 -14.23
CA LYS A 19 -12.51 -7.13 -14.28
C LYS A 19 -12.61 -6.44 -12.92
N LEU A 20 -12.97 -7.20 -11.88
CA LEU A 20 -13.04 -6.74 -10.50
C LEU A 20 -12.56 -7.84 -9.57
N LEU A 21 -11.88 -7.46 -8.49
CA LEU A 21 -11.59 -8.33 -7.36
C LEU A 21 -12.41 -7.87 -6.15
N ILE A 22 -13.24 -8.76 -5.62
CA ILE A 22 -14.01 -8.55 -4.38
C ILE A 22 -13.31 -9.33 -3.27
N SER A 23 -12.93 -8.64 -2.18
CA SER A 23 -12.18 -9.22 -1.08
C SER A 23 -12.90 -9.03 0.26
N GLN A 24 -12.98 -10.11 1.02
CA GLN A 24 -13.39 -10.11 2.44
C GLN A 24 -12.20 -10.03 3.40
N ASN A 25 -10.97 -10.11 2.88
CA ASN A 25 -9.76 -10.10 3.70
C ASN A 25 -9.41 -8.67 4.14
N CYS A 26 -8.97 -8.53 5.39
CA CYS A 26 -8.51 -7.26 5.96
C CYS A 26 -6.97 -7.14 6.01
N ASP A 27 -6.24 -8.12 5.48
CA ASP A 27 -4.76 -8.22 5.58
C ASP A 27 -3.98 -7.21 4.71
N GLY A 28 -4.67 -6.53 3.79
CA GLY A 28 -4.11 -5.54 2.87
C GLY A 28 -3.17 -6.10 1.80
N LEU A 29 -3.04 -7.43 1.66
CA LEU A 29 -2.11 -8.06 0.73
C LEU A 29 -2.47 -7.82 -0.73
N HIS A 30 -3.74 -7.62 -1.07
CA HIS A 30 -4.14 -7.24 -2.42
C HIS A 30 -3.53 -5.89 -2.84
N ARG A 31 -3.72 -4.83 -2.05
CA ARG A 31 -3.08 -3.53 -2.34
C ARG A 31 -1.55 -3.67 -2.38
N ARG A 32 -0.97 -4.37 -1.40
CA ARG A 32 0.49 -4.54 -1.27
C ARG A 32 1.10 -5.42 -2.36
N SER A 33 0.31 -6.24 -3.04
CA SER A 33 0.73 -6.98 -4.23
C SER A 33 0.88 -6.09 -5.47
N GLY A 34 0.41 -4.85 -5.40
CA GLY A 34 0.29 -3.95 -6.55
C GLY A 34 -1.00 -4.15 -7.33
N PHE A 35 -2.01 -4.78 -6.74
CA PHE A 35 -3.32 -4.91 -7.37
C PHE A 35 -3.97 -3.51 -7.52
N PRO A 36 -4.53 -3.18 -8.69
CA PRO A 36 -5.11 -1.87 -8.98
C PRO A 36 -6.26 -1.52 -8.02
N PRO A 37 -6.17 -0.43 -7.22
CA PRO A 37 -7.18 -0.07 -6.23
C PRO A 37 -8.56 0.26 -6.80
N ASP A 38 -8.62 0.78 -8.03
CA ASP A 38 -9.83 1.10 -8.77
C ASP A 38 -10.61 -0.15 -9.22
N ARG A 39 -9.98 -1.33 -9.17
CA ARG A 39 -10.61 -2.62 -9.48
C ARG A 39 -10.71 -3.55 -8.27
N LEU A 40 -10.60 -3.00 -7.05
CA LEU A 40 -10.60 -3.75 -5.81
C LEU A 40 -11.73 -3.28 -4.87
N ALA A 41 -12.65 -4.18 -4.54
CA ALA A 41 -13.67 -3.98 -3.51
C ALA A 41 -13.24 -4.64 -2.19
N GLU A 42 -12.68 -3.86 -1.26
CA GLU A 42 -12.38 -4.32 0.11
C GLU A 42 -13.63 -4.18 0.98
N LEU A 43 -14.39 -5.28 1.13
CA LEU A 43 -15.69 -5.27 1.81
C LEU A 43 -15.58 -5.10 3.32
N HIS A 44 -14.56 -5.67 3.96
CA HIS A 44 -14.38 -5.62 5.41
C HIS A 44 -13.30 -4.62 5.85
N GLY A 45 -12.88 -3.76 4.91
CA GLY A 45 -11.80 -2.81 5.12
C GLY A 45 -10.42 -3.45 5.07
N ASN A 46 -9.44 -2.73 5.62
CA ASN A 46 -8.04 -3.09 5.55
C ASN A 46 -7.33 -2.62 6.83
N SER A 47 -6.68 -3.55 7.52
CA SER A 47 -6.02 -3.32 8.82
C SER A 47 -4.82 -2.37 8.72
N ASN A 48 -4.35 -2.08 7.52
CA ASN A 48 -3.27 -1.14 7.24
C ASN A 48 -3.77 0.19 6.65
N LEU A 49 -5.07 0.39 6.48
CA LEU A 49 -5.61 1.55 5.78
C LEU A 49 -6.31 2.51 6.73
N GLU A 50 -5.92 3.78 6.65
CA GLU A 50 -6.61 4.89 7.29
C GLU A 50 -7.38 5.75 6.28
N LEU A 51 -8.49 6.32 6.73
CA LEU A 51 -9.36 7.22 5.99
C LEU A 51 -9.42 8.55 6.73
N CYS A 52 -9.19 9.66 6.04
CA CYS A 52 -9.42 10.97 6.62
C CYS A 52 -10.91 11.31 6.66
N SER A 53 -11.44 11.63 7.84
CA SER A 53 -12.85 12.04 8.01
C SER A 53 -13.17 13.42 7.39
N GLY A 54 -12.16 14.26 7.13
CA GLY A 54 -12.34 15.58 6.54
C GLY A 54 -12.27 15.59 5.01
N CYS A 55 -11.23 15.00 4.42
CA CYS A 55 -10.98 15.06 2.97
C CYS A 55 -11.16 13.72 2.24
N GLY A 56 -11.40 12.62 2.94
CA GLY A 56 -11.59 11.29 2.34
C GLY A 56 -10.32 10.62 1.79
N LEU A 57 -9.14 11.27 1.89
CA LEU A 57 -7.87 10.68 1.47
C LEU A 57 -7.57 9.38 2.25
N GLN A 58 -6.96 8.44 1.53
CA GLN A 58 -6.65 7.09 1.98
C GLN A 58 -5.15 6.94 2.23
N TYR A 59 -4.76 6.52 3.42
CA TYR A 59 -3.36 6.32 3.79
C TYR A 59 -3.09 4.85 4.06
N LEU A 60 -2.44 4.18 3.12
CA LEU A 60 -1.96 2.82 3.32
C LEU A 60 -0.66 2.88 4.14
N ARG A 61 -0.66 2.20 5.29
CA ARG A 61 0.46 2.16 6.23
C ARG A 61 1.16 0.81 6.17
N ASP A 62 2.41 0.81 6.62
CA ASP A 62 3.15 -0.43 6.77
C ASP A 62 2.77 -1.24 8.01
N PHE A 63 2.16 -0.58 8.99
CA PHE A 63 1.77 -1.12 10.29
C PHE A 63 0.25 -1.21 10.44
N HIS A 64 -0.22 -1.99 11.41
CA HIS A 64 -1.64 -2.04 11.77
C HIS A 64 -2.10 -0.70 12.33
N VAL A 65 -3.13 -0.09 11.73
CA VAL A 65 -3.49 1.30 12.02
C VAL A 65 -4.36 1.44 13.26
N ARG A 66 -5.08 0.39 13.65
CA ARG A 66 -5.94 0.43 14.83
C ARG A 66 -5.11 0.58 16.11
N THR A 67 -5.46 1.59 16.90
CA THR A 67 -4.83 1.89 18.20
C THR A 67 -5.79 1.71 19.38
N SER A 68 -7.10 1.79 19.17
CA SER A 68 -8.08 1.61 20.24
C SER A 68 -8.22 0.14 20.64
N GLY A 69 -8.43 -0.09 21.95
CA GLY A 69 -8.86 -1.38 22.48
C GLY A 69 -10.38 -1.60 22.42
N LYS A 70 -11.16 -0.58 22.05
CA LYS A 70 -12.61 -0.68 21.89
C LYS A 70 -12.97 -1.00 20.44
N VAL A 71 -13.90 -1.94 20.26
CA VAL A 71 -14.22 -2.53 18.95
C VAL A 71 -14.75 -1.51 17.94
N HIS A 72 -15.59 -0.56 18.37
CA HIS A 72 -16.27 0.42 17.49
C HIS A 72 -15.63 1.81 17.51
N GLU A 73 -14.42 1.94 18.05
CA GLU A 73 -13.70 3.21 18.09
C GLU A 73 -12.62 3.24 16.99
N HIS A 74 -12.98 3.81 15.84
CA HIS A 74 -12.11 3.83 14.67
C HIS A 74 -11.03 4.91 14.67
N GLN A 75 -11.08 5.87 15.61
CA GLN A 75 -10.07 6.93 15.66
C GLN A 75 -8.68 6.34 15.93
N THR A 76 -7.76 6.67 15.05
CA THR A 76 -6.38 6.15 15.11
C THR A 76 -5.44 7.00 15.97
N GLY A 77 -5.95 8.14 16.47
CA GLY A 77 -5.17 9.15 17.17
C GLY A 77 -4.24 9.98 16.26
N ARG A 78 -4.35 9.82 14.93
CA ARG A 78 -3.54 10.56 13.95
C ARG A 78 -4.37 11.58 13.19
N ALA A 79 -3.69 12.63 12.72
CA ALA A 79 -4.27 13.70 11.92
C ALA A 79 -3.81 13.61 10.46
N CYS A 80 -4.70 13.98 9.55
CA CYS A 80 -4.42 14.05 8.12
C CYS A 80 -3.34 15.10 7.84
N PRO A 81 -2.24 14.77 7.14
CA PRO A 81 -1.19 15.74 6.82
C PRO A 81 -1.64 16.84 5.85
N VAL A 82 -2.78 16.67 5.17
CA VAL A 82 -3.29 17.62 4.18
C VAL A 82 -4.30 18.60 4.78
N CYS A 83 -5.26 18.10 5.58
CA CYS A 83 -6.38 18.91 6.09
C CYS A 83 -6.53 18.90 7.61
N SER A 84 -5.61 18.25 8.34
CA SER A 84 -5.63 18.09 9.80
C SER A 84 -6.86 17.36 10.38
N GLY A 85 -7.77 16.85 9.55
CA GLY A 85 -8.91 16.03 9.99
C GLY A 85 -8.47 14.70 10.61
N ALA A 86 -9.32 14.14 11.48
CA ALA A 86 -9.03 12.88 12.15
C ALA A 86 -8.87 11.72 11.14
N LEU A 87 -7.91 10.84 11.38
CA LEU A 87 -7.73 9.60 10.63
C LEU A 87 -8.45 8.45 11.34
N LEU A 88 -9.25 7.71 10.58
CA LEU A 88 -10.04 6.56 11.04
C LEU A 88 -9.49 5.27 10.43
N ASP A 89 -9.48 4.17 11.17
CA ASP A 89 -9.25 2.85 10.57
C ASP A 89 -10.42 2.44 9.68
N SER A 90 -10.15 1.61 8.67
CA SER A 90 -11.18 1.15 7.72
C SER A 90 -11.82 -0.19 8.07
N VAL A 91 -11.38 -0.85 9.15
CA VAL A 91 -11.79 -2.22 9.47
C VAL A 91 -13.26 -2.24 9.89
N VAL A 92 -14.05 -3.10 9.26
CA VAL A 92 -15.46 -3.31 9.59
C VAL A 92 -15.58 -4.41 10.65
N ASN A 93 -16.22 -4.09 11.77
CA ASN A 93 -16.47 -5.01 12.87
C ASN A 93 -17.89 -5.58 12.79
N PHE A 94 -18.15 -6.65 13.55
CA PHE A 94 -19.49 -7.22 13.64
C PHE A 94 -20.50 -6.16 14.14
N GLY A 95 -21.65 -6.09 13.46
CA GLY A 95 -22.70 -5.11 13.74
C GLY A 95 -22.53 -3.77 13.00
N GLU A 96 -21.41 -3.54 12.31
CA GLU A 96 -21.22 -2.38 11.44
C GLU A 96 -21.70 -2.66 10.02
N SER A 97 -22.09 -1.60 9.31
CA SER A 97 -22.44 -1.68 7.90
C SER A 97 -21.17 -1.79 7.04
N LEU A 98 -21.24 -2.60 5.97
CA LEU A 98 -20.20 -2.62 4.96
C LEU A 98 -20.09 -1.27 4.26
N PRO A 99 -18.89 -0.88 3.77
CA PRO A 99 -18.70 0.37 3.06
C PRO A 99 -19.48 0.36 1.74
N GLU A 100 -20.30 1.39 1.54
CA GLU A 100 -21.27 1.48 0.43
C GLU A 100 -20.59 1.37 -0.94
N LYS A 101 -19.48 2.08 -1.15
CA LYS A 101 -18.80 2.10 -2.46
C LYS A 101 -18.25 0.72 -2.87
N PRO A 102 -17.43 0.02 -2.06
CA PRO A 102 -17.03 -1.36 -2.35
C PRO A 102 -18.22 -2.32 -2.51
N MET A 103 -19.26 -2.19 -1.68
CA MET A 103 -20.45 -3.04 -1.76
C MET A 103 -21.19 -2.86 -3.09
N ARG A 104 -21.51 -1.61 -3.46
CA ARG A 104 -22.16 -1.28 -4.74
C ARG A 104 -21.35 -1.78 -5.93
N MET A 105 -20.05 -1.49 -5.95
CA MET A 105 -19.14 -1.94 -7.00
C MET A 105 -19.12 -3.47 -7.11
N GLY A 106 -19.13 -4.19 -5.98
CA GLY A 106 -19.20 -5.66 -5.96
C GLY A 106 -20.46 -6.19 -6.62
N PHE A 107 -21.64 -5.70 -6.21
CA PHE A 107 -22.92 -6.12 -6.79
C PHE A 107 -23.04 -5.78 -8.28
N GLU A 108 -22.70 -4.55 -8.68
CA GLU A 108 -22.76 -4.11 -10.09
C GLU A 108 -21.93 -5.01 -11.00
N HIS A 109 -20.70 -5.35 -10.59
CA HIS A 109 -19.85 -6.24 -11.36
C HIS A 109 -20.31 -7.71 -11.33
N CYS A 110 -20.81 -8.20 -10.20
CA CYS A 110 -21.39 -9.54 -10.12
C CYS A 110 -22.63 -9.69 -11.00
N HIS A 111 -23.50 -8.68 -11.07
CA HIS A 111 -24.67 -8.68 -11.95
C HIS A 111 -24.31 -8.65 -13.44
N ALA A 112 -23.18 -8.06 -13.80
CA ALA A 112 -22.68 -8.01 -15.18
C ALA A 112 -21.75 -9.19 -15.55
N ALA A 113 -21.35 -10.02 -14.60
CA ALA A 113 -20.38 -11.09 -14.81
C ALA A 113 -20.99 -12.28 -15.55
N ASP A 114 -20.22 -12.86 -16.46
CA ASP A 114 -20.48 -14.18 -17.07
C ASP A 114 -19.79 -15.32 -16.30
N LEU A 115 -18.77 -14.99 -15.50
CA LEU A 115 -18.00 -15.89 -14.64
C LEU A 115 -17.67 -15.23 -13.30
N VAL A 116 -17.98 -15.93 -12.21
CA VAL A 116 -17.53 -15.58 -10.85
C VAL A 116 -16.67 -16.72 -10.31
N LEU A 117 -15.43 -16.39 -9.90
CA LEU A 117 -14.48 -17.33 -9.31
C LEU A 117 -14.28 -17.02 -7.82
N CYS A 118 -14.83 -17.85 -6.95
CA CYS A 118 -14.63 -17.77 -5.51
C CYS A 118 -13.38 -18.54 -5.09
N LEU A 119 -12.43 -17.87 -4.44
CA LEU A 119 -11.15 -18.45 -4.01
C LEU A 119 -11.03 -18.37 -2.48
N GLY A 120 -11.01 -19.52 -1.80
CA GLY A 120 -10.67 -19.61 -0.39
C GLY A 120 -11.64 -18.89 0.55
N SER A 121 -12.93 -18.83 0.21
CA SER A 121 -13.99 -18.30 1.09
C SER A 121 -14.96 -19.42 1.48
N SER A 122 -15.44 -19.41 2.71
CA SER A 122 -16.54 -20.27 3.16
C SER A 122 -17.88 -19.85 2.57
N LEU A 123 -17.99 -18.62 2.06
CA LEU A 123 -19.23 -18.04 1.51
C LEU A 123 -20.40 -18.07 2.50
N THR A 124 -20.11 -17.77 3.78
CA THR A 124 -21.11 -17.80 4.88
C THR A 124 -21.49 -16.42 5.40
N VAL A 125 -20.70 -15.39 5.08
CA VAL A 125 -20.91 -14.03 5.62
C VAL A 125 -21.67 -13.20 4.61
N THR A 126 -22.89 -12.81 4.96
CA THR A 126 -23.71 -11.89 4.17
C THR A 126 -23.43 -10.45 4.57
N PRO A 127 -23.55 -9.47 3.65
CA PRO A 127 -24.01 -9.60 2.25
C PRO A 127 -22.91 -10.02 1.26
N ALA A 128 -21.66 -10.26 1.69
CA ALA A 128 -20.58 -10.64 0.77
C ALA A 128 -20.85 -11.95 0.00
N ALA A 129 -21.46 -12.94 0.66
CA ALA A 129 -21.87 -14.21 0.05
C ALA A 129 -23.02 -14.06 -0.95
N ASN A 130 -23.86 -13.03 -0.82
CA ASN A 130 -24.96 -12.79 -1.75
C ASN A 130 -24.46 -12.40 -3.14
N MET A 131 -23.29 -11.77 -3.25
CA MET A 131 -22.75 -11.32 -4.54
C MET A 131 -22.51 -12.48 -5.53
N PRO A 132 -21.76 -13.56 -5.19
CA PRO A 132 -21.63 -14.72 -6.06
C PRO A 132 -22.93 -15.52 -6.21
N GLU A 133 -23.79 -15.55 -5.20
CA GLU A 133 -25.10 -16.23 -5.23
C GLU A 133 -26.01 -15.59 -6.29
N GLU A 134 -26.27 -14.29 -6.19
CA GLU A 134 -27.12 -13.54 -7.13
C GLU A 134 -26.57 -13.59 -8.56
N ALA A 135 -25.25 -13.59 -8.74
CA ALA A 135 -24.63 -13.75 -10.05
C ALA A 135 -24.97 -15.12 -10.65
N ALA A 136 -24.86 -16.21 -9.86
CA ALA A 136 -25.18 -17.56 -10.30
C ALA A 136 -26.68 -17.71 -10.64
N GLU A 137 -27.57 -17.17 -9.81
CA GLU A 137 -29.02 -17.19 -10.05
C GLU A 137 -29.41 -16.44 -11.33
N ARG A 138 -28.65 -15.41 -11.70
CA ARG A 138 -28.81 -14.67 -12.98
C ARG A 138 -28.19 -15.38 -14.18
N GLY A 139 -27.57 -16.54 -13.99
CA GLY A 139 -27.00 -17.39 -15.04
C GLY A 139 -25.50 -17.24 -15.26
N ALA A 140 -24.78 -16.50 -14.42
CA ALA A 140 -23.31 -16.48 -14.47
C ALA A 140 -22.75 -17.85 -14.05
N LYS A 141 -21.61 -18.24 -14.63
CA LYS A 141 -20.91 -19.46 -14.19
C LYS A 141 -20.25 -19.19 -12.85
N LEU A 142 -20.67 -19.90 -11.81
CA LEU A 142 -20.01 -19.85 -10.50
C LEU A 142 -18.99 -20.97 -10.37
N VAL A 143 -17.73 -20.62 -10.15
CA VAL A 143 -16.64 -21.57 -9.88
C VAL A 143 -16.14 -21.36 -8.45
N ILE A 144 -16.10 -22.43 -7.66
CA ILE A 144 -15.69 -22.36 -6.25
C ILE A 144 -14.45 -23.22 -6.04
N CYS A 145 -13.34 -22.58 -5.67
CA CYS A 145 -12.13 -23.24 -5.17
C CYS A 145 -11.97 -22.98 -3.67
N ASN A 146 -12.30 -23.98 -2.88
CA ASN A 146 -12.11 -23.96 -1.43
C ASN A 146 -11.82 -25.37 -0.92
N LEU A 147 -11.09 -25.49 0.19
CA LEU A 147 -10.80 -26.78 0.81
C LEU A 147 -12.03 -27.38 1.50
N GLN A 148 -12.90 -26.53 2.05
CA GLN A 148 -14.10 -26.92 2.77
C GLN A 148 -15.34 -26.73 1.90
N ASN A 149 -16.43 -27.44 2.22
CA ASN A 149 -17.72 -27.21 1.59
C ASN A 149 -18.21 -25.77 1.83
N THR A 150 -19.02 -25.27 0.91
CA THR A 150 -19.65 -23.95 1.01
C THR A 150 -21.16 -24.06 0.83
N PRO A 151 -21.96 -23.13 1.39
CA PRO A 151 -23.42 -23.12 1.19
C PRO A 151 -23.83 -23.03 -0.28
N LEU A 152 -22.98 -22.46 -1.15
CA LEU A 152 -23.25 -22.26 -2.57
C LEU A 152 -22.72 -23.37 -3.48
N ASP A 153 -22.25 -24.49 -2.91
CA ASP A 153 -21.68 -25.60 -3.70
C ASP A 153 -22.68 -26.15 -4.73
N SER A 154 -23.97 -26.21 -4.39
CA SER A 154 -25.05 -26.66 -5.28
C SER A 154 -25.36 -25.70 -6.44
N LEU A 155 -25.03 -24.42 -6.30
CA LEU A 155 -25.17 -23.42 -7.36
C LEU A 155 -23.94 -23.35 -8.28
N SER A 156 -22.82 -23.95 -7.87
CA SER A 156 -21.57 -23.86 -8.63
C SER A 156 -21.61 -24.71 -9.92
N SER A 157 -21.17 -24.11 -11.03
CA SER A 157 -20.92 -24.83 -12.29
C SER A 157 -19.68 -25.70 -12.22
N LEU A 158 -18.72 -25.37 -11.34
CA LEU A 158 -17.51 -26.15 -11.10
C LEU A 158 -17.04 -25.98 -9.66
N ARG A 159 -16.86 -27.10 -8.96
CA ARG A 159 -16.33 -27.15 -7.60
C ARG A 159 -14.95 -27.79 -7.56
N ILE A 160 -13.97 -27.09 -7.00
CA ILE A 160 -12.57 -27.53 -6.92
C ILE A 160 -12.11 -27.59 -5.45
N TYR A 161 -11.87 -28.79 -4.95
CA TYR A 161 -11.25 -28.99 -3.63
C TYR A 161 -9.73 -28.92 -3.76
N GLY A 162 -9.14 -27.77 -3.44
CA GLY A 162 -7.71 -27.58 -3.58
C GLY A 162 -7.20 -26.26 -3.03
N ARG A 163 -5.87 -26.15 -2.95
CA ARG A 163 -5.19 -24.91 -2.56
C ARG A 163 -5.25 -23.92 -3.71
N THR A 164 -5.65 -22.69 -3.41
CA THR A 164 -5.80 -21.62 -4.41
C THR A 164 -4.50 -21.32 -5.15
N ASP A 165 -3.35 -21.37 -4.47
CA ASP A 165 -2.04 -21.13 -5.10
C ASP A 165 -1.73 -22.16 -6.20
N GLU A 166 -2.06 -23.43 -5.97
CA GLU A 166 -1.86 -24.50 -6.95
C GLU A 166 -2.82 -24.34 -8.14
N LEU A 167 -4.09 -24.05 -7.87
CA LEU A 167 -5.08 -23.79 -8.91
C LEU A 167 -4.65 -22.61 -9.78
N MET A 168 -4.39 -21.45 -9.16
CA MET A 168 -4.14 -20.21 -9.88
C MET A 168 -2.82 -20.25 -10.65
N THR A 169 -1.79 -20.92 -10.12
CA THR A 169 -0.54 -21.15 -10.86
C THR A 169 -0.80 -21.98 -12.14
N ARG A 170 -1.61 -23.05 -12.04
CA ARG A 170 -1.96 -23.90 -13.19
C ARG A 170 -2.85 -23.16 -14.19
N VAL A 171 -3.83 -22.38 -13.72
CA VAL A 171 -4.70 -21.57 -14.58
C VAL A 171 -3.87 -20.56 -15.37
N CYS A 172 -3.03 -19.76 -14.70
CA CYS A 172 -2.16 -18.81 -15.39
C CYS A 172 -1.21 -19.51 -16.37
N SER A 173 -0.62 -20.65 -16.00
CA SER A 173 0.21 -21.46 -16.90
C SER A 173 -0.54 -21.89 -18.16
N ARG A 174 -1.79 -22.36 -18.02
CA ARG A 174 -2.65 -22.75 -19.16
C ARG A 174 -3.05 -21.58 -20.04
N LEU A 175 -3.19 -20.38 -19.47
CA LEU A 175 -3.46 -19.15 -20.20
C LEU A 175 -2.19 -18.52 -20.82
N GLY A 176 -1.01 -19.11 -20.60
CA GLY A 176 0.26 -18.52 -21.05
C GLY A 176 0.64 -17.24 -20.30
N ILE A 177 0.09 -17.01 -19.10
CA ILE A 177 0.32 -15.82 -18.27
C ILE A 177 1.37 -16.16 -17.22
N GLN A 178 2.49 -15.44 -17.23
CA GLN A 178 3.53 -15.58 -16.20
C GLN A 178 3.15 -14.81 -14.94
N LEU A 179 3.36 -15.43 -13.77
CA LEU A 179 3.20 -14.76 -12.49
C LEU A 179 4.38 -13.80 -12.26
N PRO A 180 4.13 -12.51 -12.03
CA PRO A 180 5.20 -11.58 -11.69
C PRO A 180 5.79 -11.93 -10.33
N ALA A 181 7.11 -11.81 -10.22
CA ALA A 181 7.78 -11.85 -8.93
C ALA A 181 7.33 -10.65 -8.07
N TRP A 182 6.92 -10.91 -6.84
CA TRP A 182 6.61 -9.82 -5.91
C TRP A 182 7.89 -9.13 -5.44
N GLN A 183 7.87 -7.80 -5.48
CA GLN A 183 8.90 -6.94 -4.92
C GLN A 183 8.21 -5.85 -4.10
N LEU A 184 8.80 -5.52 -2.95
CA LEU A 184 8.37 -4.38 -2.16
C LEU A 184 8.79 -3.10 -2.89
N ARG A 185 7.83 -2.21 -3.13
CA ARG A 185 8.05 -0.93 -3.84
C ARG A 185 7.92 0.23 -2.86
N ARG A 186 8.96 1.08 -2.78
CA ARG A 186 8.96 2.32 -1.99
C ARG A 186 9.34 3.48 -2.91
N ARG A 187 8.68 4.63 -2.78
CA ARG A 187 9.00 5.82 -3.59
C ARG A 187 9.49 6.94 -2.70
N LEU A 188 10.78 7.21 -2.76
CA LEU A 188 11.41 8.31 -2.04
C LEU A 188 11.28 9.60 -2.86
N ARG A 189 10.51 10.55 -2.33
CA ARG A 189 10.40 11.91 -2.86
C ARG A 189 11.46 12.78 -2.20
N VAL A 190 12.19 13.53 -3.02
CA VAL A 190 13.15 14.53 -2.56
C VAL A 190 12.85 15.84 -3.27
N ASP A 191 12.57 16.88 -2.51
CA ASP A 191 12.33 18.22 -3.05
C ASP A 191 13.33 19.22 -2.48
N VAL A 192 13.68 20.24 -3.26
CA VAL A 192 14.58 21.32 -2.83
C VAL A 192 13.95 22.65 -3.20
N HIS A 193 13.68 23.46 -2.18
CA HIS A 193 13.01 24.75 -2.32
C HIS A 193 13.70 25.83 -1.49
N GLN A 194 13.36 27.09 -1.77
CA GLN A 194 13.76 28.22 -0.93
C GLN A 194 12.85 28.27 0.31
N PRO A 195 13.35 28.70 1.48
CA PRO A 195 12.55 28.82 2.69
C PRO A 195 11.36 29.75 2.46
N THR A 196 10.16 29.30 2.84
CA THR A 196 9.00 30.20 2.93
C THR A 196 9.09 31.07 4.20
N GLY A 197 8.51 32.28 4.17
CA GLY A 197 8.73 33.33 5.18
C GLY A 197 8.49 32.98 6.66
N ASP A 198 7.83 31.86 6.95
CA ASP A 198 7.56 31.36 8.32
C ASP A 198 8.70 30.51 8.91
N GLU A 199 9.73 30.16 8.13
CA GLU A 199 10.86 29.36 8.60
C GLU A 199 11.93 30.24 9.28
N LYS A 200 12.12 30.10 10.59
CA LYS A 200 13.13 30.85 11.37
C LYS A 200 14.56 30.55 10.91
N GLY A 201 15.24 31.46 10.23
CA GLY A 201 16.66 31.28 9.85
C GLY A 201 17.16 32.19 8.74
N ASP A 202 18.37 31.91 8.26
CA ASP A 202 18.97 32.57 7.11
C ASP A 202 18.12 32.31 5.85
N LYS A 203 17.55 33.38 5.29
CA LYS A 203 16.67 33.34 4.11
C LYS A 203 17.38 32.94 2.82
N SER A 204 18.72 32.85 2.83
CA SER A 204 19.54 32.46 1.68
C SER A 204 19.78 30.94 1.58
N ALA A 205 19.53 30.17 2.65
CA ALA A 205 19.79 28.74 2.68
C ALA A 205 18.67 27.93 2.02
N LEU A 206 19.01 26.97 1.15
CA LEU A 206 18.03 26.07 0.54
C LEU A 206 17.56 25.00 1.54
N VAL A 207 16.33 24.51 1.38
CA VAL A 207 15.75 23.44 2.20
C VAL A 207 15.46 22.22 1.34
N ALA A 208 16.02 21.08 1.74
CA ALA A 208 15.72 19.78 1.15
C ALA A 208 14.66 19.04 2.00
N THR A 209 13.54 18.67 1.38
CA THR A 209 12.49 17.85 1.99
C THR A 209 12.61 16.41 1.49
N PHE A 210 12.64 15.45 2.41
CA PHE A 210 12.69 14.02 2.14
C PHE A 210 11.42 13.36 2.68
N GLY A 211 10.76 12.55 1.88
CA GLY A 211 9.56 11.81 2.30
C GLY A 211 9.31 10.62 1.41
N CYS A 212 8.40 9.74 1.81
CA CYS A 212 7.92 8.68 0.93
C CYS A 212 6.49 8.94 0.51
N VAL A 213 6.16 8.49 -0.69
CA VAL A 213 4.81 8.61 -1.25
C VAL A 213 4.34 7.28 -1.84
N GLU A 214 3.03 7.10 -1.86
CA GLU A 214 2.36 6.05 -2.63
C GLU A 214 2.31 6.41 -4.12
N ALA A 215 1.78 5.49 -4.94
CA ALA A 215 1.67 5.69 -6.39
C ALA A 215 0.79 6.90 -6.77
N ASP A 216 -0.14 7.28 -5.90
CA ASP A 216 -1.05 8.42 -6.05
C ASP A 216 -0.53 9.72 -5.41
N ASN A 217 0.75 9.75 -5.01
CA ASN A 217 1.41 10.83 -4.26
C ASN A 217 0.93 11.03 -2.82
N THR A 218 0.08 10.17 -2.28
CA THR A 218 -0.29 10.23 -0.86
C THR A 218 0.94 9.95 0.01
N PRO A 219 1.20 10.72 1.07
CA PRO A 219 2.34 10.47 1.97
C PRO A 219 2.33 9.07 2.58
N ALA A 220 3.47 8.37 2.46
CA ALA A 220 3.69 7.02 2.96
C ALA A 220 4.63 7.02 4.17
N THR A 221 4.29 6.25 5.19
CA THR A 221 5.12 6.08 6.40
C THR A 221 5.88 4.75 6.30
N VAL A 222 7.15 4.82 5.89
CA VAL A 222 7.95 3.61 5.59
C VAL A 222 9.24 3.51 6.41
N PHE A 223 9.75 4.63 6.91
CA PHE A 223 11.03 4.68 7.62
C PHE A 223 10.82 4.43 9.11
N GLN A 224 11.72 3.65 9.69
CA GLN A 224 11.95 3.63 11.13
C GLN A 224 13.00 4.69 11.50
N LYS A 225 14.04 4.87 10.68
CA LYS A 225 15.09 5.88 10.86
C LYS A 225 15.57 6.41 9.51
N LEU A 226 15.86 7.71 9.42
CA LEU A 226 16.45 8.37 8.25
C LEU A 226 17.58 9.31 8.69
N SER A 227 18.82 8.92 8.49
CA SER A 227 19.99 9.78 8.73
C SER A 227 20.44 10.45 7.43
N VAL A 228 20.75 11.73 7.47
CA VAL A 228 21.19 12.52 6.30
C VAL A 228 22.63 12.99 6.52
N HIS A 229 23.55 12.54 5.67
CA HIS A 229 24.96 12.90 5.74
C HIS A 229 25.32 13.82 4.57
N LEU A 230 25.92 14.97 4.87
CA LEU A 230 26.38 15.93 3.87
C LEU A 230 27.90 15.77 3.72
N VAL A 231 28.40 15.86 2.48
CA VAL A 231 29.85 15.85 2.22
C VAL A 231 30.23 17.22 1.66
N GLN A 232 31.14 17.91 2.35
CA GLN A 232 31.53 19.29 2.04
C GLN A 232 33.05 19.40 1.88
N ASP A 233 33.57 19.73 0.70
CA ASP A 233 34.96 20.17 0.49
C ASP A 233 36.05 19.36 1.23
N GLY A 234 35.90 18.03 1.30
CA GLY A 234 36.80 17.12 2.02
C GLY A 234 36.52 16.95 3.53
N ASN A 235 35.70 17.82 4.12
CA ASN A 235 35.13 17.69 5.47
C ASN A 235 33.75 16.98 5.44
N ARG A 236 33.54 16.07 6.39
CA ARG A 236 32.25 15.37 6.55
C ARG A 236 31.44 16.05 7.65
N GLU A 237 30.46 16.87 7.29
CA GLU A 237 29.43 17.30 8.23
C GLU A 237 28.26 16.31 8.20
N ALA A 238 28.15 15.49 9.25
CA ALA A 238 27.02 14.57 9.41
C ALA A 238 25.94 15.24 10.26
N LYS A 239 24.76 15.48 9.68
CA LYS A 239 23.58 15.89 10.45
C LYS A 239 22.63 14.71 10.61
N GLU A 240 22.82 13.95 11.67
CA GLU A 240 21.92 12.84 11.98
C GLU A 240 20.56 13.39 12.45
N ILE A 241 19.51 13.09 11.68
CA ILE A 241 18.14 13.31 12.11
C ILE A 241 17.64 11.96 12.63
N LEU A 242 17.68 11.78 13.95
CA LEU A 242 17.01 10.65 14.58
C LEU A 242 15.51 10.87 14.47
N LEU A 243 14.88 10.13 13.58
CA LEU A 243 13.45 9.91 13.63
C LEU A 243 13.21 9.11 14.92
N GLY A 244 12.57 9.72 15.91
CA GLY A 244 12.32 9.08 17.21
C GLY A 244 11.64 7.73 17.05
N ASP A 245 11.69 6.91 18.11
CA ASP A 245 11.05 5.60 18.12
C ASP A 245 9.61 5.69 17.61
N PHE A 246 9.37 5.05 16.46
CA PHE A 246 8.03 4.78 15.93
C PHE A 246 7.35 3.72 16.81
N ASP A 247 7.19 4.03 18.10
CA ASP A 247 6.27 3.29 18.94
C ASP A 247 4.85 3.56 18.42
N ARG A 248 3.99 2.56 18.49
CA ARG A 248 2.61 2.50 17.97
C ARG A 248 1.71 3.66 18.43
N ARG A 249 2.19 4.52 19.33
CA ARG A 249 1.48 5.63 19.98
C ARG A 249 1.95 7.03 19.55
N THR A 250 3.12 7.18 18.92
CA THR A 250 3.77 8.49 18.70
C THR A 250 3.80 8.97 17.24
N CYS A 251 3.08 8.31 16.32
CA CYS A 251 3.06 8.62 14.88
C CYS A 251 2.26 9.91 14.56
N ALA A 252 2.63 11.02 15.18
CA ALA A 252 1.89 12.27 15.13
C ALA A 252 2.65 13.44 14.49
N ARG A 253 3.89 13.28 13.98
CA ARG A 253 4.67 14.51 13.66
C ARG A 253 5.19 14.72 12.26
N SER A 254 5.59 13.73 11.46
CA SER A 254 5.80 14.02 10.03
C SER A 254 6.01 12.79 9.15
N THR A 255 5.39 12.82 7.97
CA THR A 255 5.73 11.93 6.83
C THR A 255 6.90 12.46 5.99
N GLU A 256 7.34 13.69 6.29
CA GLU A 256 8.38 14.40 5.54
C GLU A 256 9.41 15.05 6.47
N PHE A 257 10.64 15.18 6.00
CA PHE A 257 11.77 15.61 6.82
C PHE A 257 12.55 16.68 6.10
N GLN A 258 12.77 17.81 6.76
CA GLN A 258 13.46 18.95 6.16
C GLN A 258 14.88 19.08 6.69
N VAL A 259 15.82 19.31 5.78
CA VAL A 259 17.23 19.59 6.08
C VAL A 259 17.65 20.86 5.37
N ARG A 260 18.22 21.80 6.11
CA ARG A 260 18.86 22.98 5.51
C ARG A 260 20.16 22.59 4.83
N LEU A 261 20.34 23.06 3.61
CA LEU A 261 21.54 22.87 2.81
C LEU A 261 22.51 24.05 3.03
N PRO A 262 23.80 23.79 3.29
CA PRO A 262 24.77 24.84 3.64
C PRO A 262 25.37 25.61 2.44
N GLN A 263 25.11 25.21 1.18
CA GLN A 263 25.74 25.77 -0.03
C GLN A 263 24.76 25.99 -1.19
N SER A 264 25.24 26.69 -2.23
CA SER A 264 24.67 26.66 -3.58
C SER A 264 24.71 25.26 -4.19
N LEU A 265 23.70 24.89 -4.96
CA LEU A 265 23.63 23.60 -5.67
C LEU A 265 24.61 23.56 -6.86
N PRO A 266 25.11 22.38 -7.26
CA PRO A 266 24.75 21.04 -6.79
C PRO A 266 25.47 20.59 -5.51
N CYS A 267 24.82 19.77 -4.69
CA CYS A 267 25.44 19.18 -3.49
C CYS A 267 25.20 17.66 -3.39
N LYS A 268 26.14 16.93 -2.79
CA LYS A 268 26.02 15.48 -2.55
C LYS A 268 25.46 15.20 -1.16
N VAL A 269 24.42 14.37 -1.10
CA VAL A 269 23.73 14.00 0.13
C VAL A 269 23.62 12.48 0.21
N THR A 270 24.08 11.90 1.30
CA THR A 270 23.95 10.46 1.57
C THR A 270 22.85 10.22 2.60
N LEU A 271 21.80 9.52 2.18
CA LEU A 271 20.70 9.07 3.01
C LEU A 271 21.00 7.66 3.53
N ALA A 272 20.94 7.45 4.84
CA ALA A 272 20.95 6.13 5.46
C ALA A 272 19.57 5.86 6.07
N MET A 273 18.86 4.89 5.51
CA MET A 273 17.47 4.57 5.82
C MET A 273 17.38 3.20 6.50
N THR A 274 16.60 3.11 7.58
CA THR A 274 16.05 1.84 8.07
C THR A 274 14.53 1.91 7.96
N PHE A 275 13.92 0.76 7.71
CA PHE A 275 12.48 0.64 7.42
C PHE A 275 11.78 -0.07 8.57
N MET A 276 10.45 -0.07 8.55
CA MET A 276 9.66 -0.72 9.61
C MET A 276 9.85 -2.25 9.67
N GLY A 277 10.50 -2.86 8.67
CA GLY A 277 11.04 -4.22 8.75
C GLY A 277 10.01 -5.33 8.59
N HIS A 278 8.78 -5.02 8.17
CA HIS A 278 7.70 -6.00 8.01
C HIS A 278 7.99 -7.10 6.98
N TYR A 279 9.00 -6.90 6.11
CA TYR A 279 9.43 -7.88 5.12
C TYR A 279 10.87 -8.34 5.29
N GLY A 280 11.49 -8.01 6.43
CA GLY A 280 12.91 -8.26 6.66
C GLY A 280 13.80 -7.39 5.77
N GLU A 281 13.32 -6.22 5.34
CA GLU A 281 14.12 -5.35 4.48
C GLU A 281 15.36 -4.80 5.22
N PRO A 282 16.59 -4.97 4.68
CA PRO A 282 17.78 -4.43 5.30
C PRO A 282 17.82 -2.90 5.15
N GLY A 283 18.64 -2.24 5.96
CA GLY A 283 18.89 -0.81 5.80
C GLY A 283 19.44 -0.49 4.39
N LEU A 284 19.10 0.70 3.87
CA LEU A 284 19.50 1.15 2.55
C LEU A 284 20.27 2.47 2.65
N LYS A 285 21.41 2.57 1.97
CA LYS A 285 22.18 3.81 1.82
C LYS A 285 22.12 4.29 0.39
N LEU A 286 21.69 5.53 0.17
CA LEU A 286 21.62 6.18 -1.15
C LEU A 286 22.39 7.49 -1.15
N THR A 287 23.23 7.71 -2.15
CA THR A 287 23.91 8.99 -2.35
C THR A 287 23.27 9.71 -3.53
N LEU A 288 22.72 10.89 -3.28
CA LEU A 288 22.02 11.73 -4.25
C LEU A 288 22.84 12.97 -4.57
N CYS A 289 22.74 13.45 -5.81
CA CYS A 289 23.24 14.77 -6.20
C CYS A 289 22.04 15.72 -6.38
N LEU A 290 21.86 16.62 -5.42
CA LEU A 290 20.75 17.58 -5.43
C LEU A 290 21.09 18.74 -6.38
N THR A 291 20.08 19.21 -7.12
CA THR A 291 20.15 20.28 -8.14
C THR A 291 18.91 21.17 -8.07
N GLN A 292 18.92 22.33 -8.73
CA GLN A 292 17.74 23.20 -8.89
C GLN A 292 17.45 23.42 -10.38
N PRO A 293 16.24 23.09 -10.87
CA PRO A 293 15.15 22.43 -10.15
C PRO A 293 15.49 21.01 -9.73
N CYS A 294 14.95 20.54 -8.60
CA CYS A 294 15.20 19.19 -8.12
C CYS A 294 14.50 18.16 -9.02
N ARG A 295 15.28 17.31 -9.72
CA ARG A 295 14.70 16.26 -10.59
C ARG A 295 13.86 15.24 -9.82
N TYR A 296 14.25 14.95 -8.57
CA TYR A 296 13.61 13.96 -7.71
C TYR A 296 12.25 14.40 -7.15
N ALA A 297 11.90 15.68 -7.30
CA ALA A 297 10.59 16.21 -6.91
C ALA A 297 9.50 15.77 -7.89
N LYS A 298 9.84 15.71 -9.19
CA LYS A 298 8.92 15.28 -10.26
C LYS A 298 8.90 13.77 -10.47
N GLN A 299 10.03 13.11 -10.25
CA GLN A 299 10.18 11.66 -10.40
C GLN A 299 10.78 11.08 -9.12
N PRO A 300 9.93 10.61 -8.19
CA PRO A 300 10.40 9.95 -6.98
C PRO A 300 11.32 8.77 -7.30
N ILE A 301 12.34 8.58 -6.48
CA ILE A 301 13.26 7.44 -6.58
C ILE A 301 12.51 6.17 -6.22
N LEU A 302 12.44 5.23 -7.14
CA LEU A 302 11.81 3.94 -6.91
C LEU A 302 12.83 2.99 -6.29
N MET A 303 12.59 2.59 -5.04
CA MET A 303 13.38 1.60 -4.31
C MET A 303 12.61 0.28 -4.33
N LEU A 304 13.21 -0.74 -4.94
CA LEU A 304 12.65 -2.08 -5.10
C LEU A 304 13.42 -3.06 -4.23
N PHE A 305 12.74 -3.73 -3.31
CA PHE A 305 13.32 -4.79 -2.49
C PHE A 305 12.78 -6.16 -2.91
N ASP A 306 13.69 -7.07 -3.30
CA ASP A 306 13.35 -8.48 -3.51
C ASP A 306 13.58 -9.25 -2.20
N PRO A 307 12.52 -9.71 -1.52
CA PRO A 307 12.63 -10.42 -0.24
C PRO A 307 13.30 -11.79 -0.36
N ARG A 308 13.33 -12.41 -1.56
CA ARG A 308 13.96 -13.72 -1.78
C ARG A 308 15.47 -13.58 -1.89
N LEU A 309 15.92 -12.49 -2.51
CA LEU A 309 17.35 -12.19 -2.69
C LEU A 309 17.91 -11.31 -1.58
N GLN A 310 17.06 -10.78 -0.70
CA GLN A 310 17.43 -9.84 0.36
C GLN A 310 18.21 -8.63 -0.19
N ARG A 311 17.79 -8.13 -1.35
CA ARG A 311 18.54 -7.12 -2.11
C ARG A 311 17.65 -5.95 -2.53
N TRP A 312 18.18 -4.75 -2.34
CA TRP A 312 17.63 -3.51 -2.90
C TRP A 312 18.15 -3.26 -4.32
N SER A 313 17.29 -2.70 -5.15
CA SER A 313 17.63 -2.02 -6.40
C SER A 313 16.92 -0.67 -6.41
N CYS A 314 17.52 0.34 -7.01
CA CYS A 314 16.97 1.69 -7.05
C CYS A 314 16.99 2.21 -8.47
N GLU A 315 15.88 2.77 -8.92
CA GLU A 315 15.74 3.41 -10.22
C GLU A 315 15.70 4.92 -10.05
N GLY A 316 16.37 5.64 -10.95
CA GLY A 316 16.39 7.11 -10.95
C GLY A 316 17.42 7.76 -10.05
N VAL A 317 18.35 7.01 -9.43
CA VAL A 317 19.48 7.54 -8.64
C VAL A 317 20.66 7.86 -9.55
#